data_AF-A0AAW2LHY7-F1
#
_entry.id   AF-A0AAW2LHY7-F1
#
_cell.length_a   1.000
_cell.length_b   1.000
_cell.length_c   1.000
_cell.angle_alpha   90.00
_cell.angle_beta   90.00
_cell.angle_gamma   90.00
#
_symmetry.space_group_name_H-M   'P 1'
#
loop_
_entity.id
_entity.type
_entity.pdbx_description
1 polymer ?
#
loop_
_entity_poly.entity_id
_entity_poly.type
_entity_poly.pdbx_seq_one_letter_code
_entity_poly.pdbx_strand_id
1 'polypeptide(L)'
;MKDVFLAILRQFIRIDEDMYCKSDHELAQLVASNLEREKFLIVMDDIWTGEDWYRLETALPKSTKRGKVLITSRQVEVAQYANRNRIPHHLRLLTQDESWLLLQYKVFKKSECPPELEFLGKLIAEQCCGLPLAIVVIGVVLTIKFRAWGHMSRNVHAWTIVCENISTYLNDDPDRCMEKTIALSYDKLPYHLRACFLYLGMFPQDFEIPVQKLLRMWIAEGFVQRKVDISPEELAENYLEELINRNLVRVDKRRSDGGVKTCRIHNMLRNFCKNEARSKKENFFQEVKMYDGEFEPSVTILENFRRLCIHSDVSKFLSSQPHGPRVHSFVCFSEENITLEGQDVATIPTAFKMLRVLEAESIKFARVPSNIYHLLHLRYLTLSLSVESLPEYFSKFWNLQTLIVYTTSRTLEIKANIWQMIHLNLLKTNAPATMPKIEQSSKASENLQTLDGISPQSCTKEVLERAPNLKKLGIRGKLVVLLDDNNRLFDNLAKLGYLVKLKLQNDVCLNPPSRCQLRGLPPSFKFHQN
;
A
#
# COMPACT_ATOMS: atom_id res chain seq x y z
N MET A 1 -13.59 11.75 7.69
CA MET A 1 -14.63 11.48 8.71
C MET A 1 -15.63 10.43 8.26
N LYS A 2 -16.29 10.63 7.11
CA LYS A 2 -17.15 9.64 6.42
C LYS A 2 -16.75 8.17 6.57
N ASP A 3 -15.51 7.82 6.24
CA ASP A 3 -15.02 6.43 6.30
C ASP A 3 -15.08 5.82 7.69
N VAL A 4 -14.87 6.62 8.74
CA VAL A 4 -14.96 6.17 10.13
C VAL A 4 -16.40 5.80 10.47
N PHE A 5 -17.37 6.65 10.11
CA PHE A 5 -18.79 6.37 10.34
C PHE A 5 -19.27 5.15 9.54
N LEU A 6 -18.86 5.04 8.28
CA LEU A 6 -19.14 3.85 7.47
C LEU A 6 -18.51 2.58 8.07
N ALA A 7 -17.29 2.68 8.63
CA ALA A 7 -16.65 1.54 9.29
C ALA A 7 -17.41 1.07 10.54
N ILE A 8 -17.96 2.00 11.34
CA ILE A 8 -18.82 1.67 12.49
C ILE A 8 -20.14 1.05 12.00
N LEU A 9 -20.81 1.66 11.02
CA LEU A 9 -22.11 1.20 10.50
C LEU A 9 -22.05 -0.20 9.90
N ARG A 10 -20.91 -0.59 9.29
CA ARG A 10 -20.69 -1.95 8.77
C ARG A 10 -20.87 -3.06 9.81
N GLN A 11 -20.81 -2.74 11.11
CA GLN A 11 -21.05 -3.70 12.18
C GLN A 11 -22.53 -3.93 12.47
N PHE A 12 -23.41 -3.00 12.07
CA PHE A 12 -24.84 -3.03 12.41
C PHE A 12 -25.71 -3.28 11.18
N ILE A 13 -25.33 -2.72 10.03
CA ILE A 13 -26.14 -2.75 8.82
C ILE A 13 -25.27 -3.03 7.58
N ARG A 14 -25.91 -3.54 6.53
CA ARG A 14 -25.28 -3.68 5.22
C ARG A 14 -25.19 -2.30 4.57
N ILE A 15 -23.98 -1.89 4.21
CA ILE A 15 -23.74 -0.63 3.48
C ILE A 15 -24.10 -0.81 2.01
N ASP A 16 -24.90 0.09 1.47
CA ASP A 16 -25.22 0.20 0.04
C ASP A 16 -24.59 1.46 -0.59
N GLU A 17 -24.78 1.63 -1.91
CA GLU A 17 -24.26 2.77 -2.66
C GLU A 17 -24.87 4.10 -2.21
N ASP A 18 -26.14 4.13 -1.74
CA ASP A 18 -26.80 5.36 -1.26
C ASP A 18 -26.13 5.90 0.00
N MET A 19 -25.64 5.01 0.87
CA MET A 19 -24.89 5.41 2.06
C MET A 19 -23.59 6.16 1.74
N TYR A 20 -22.98 5.90 0.59
CA TYR A 20 -21.82 6.66 0.14
C TYR A 20 -22.19 8.05 -0.39
N CYS A 21 -23.47 8.34 -0.63
CA CYS A 21 -23.96 9.66 -1.03
C CYS A 21 -24.38 10.51 0.19
N LYS A 22 -24.61 9.90 1.35
CA LYS A 22 -25.02 10.62 2.58
C LYS A 22 -23.94 11.56 3.11
N SER A 23 -24.37 12.68 3.67
CA SER A 23 -23.50 13.62 4.38
C SER A 23 -22.94 13.00 5.67
N ASP A 24 -21.82 13.54 6.16
CA ASP A 24 -21.23 13.11 7.44
C ASP A 24 -22.21 13.25 8.61
N HIS A 25 -23.09 14.25 8.56
CA HIS A 25 -24.13 14.47 9.58
C HIS A 25 -25.18 13.34 9.57
N GLU A 26 -25.68 12.96 8.39
CA GLU A 26 -26.65 11.86 8.26
C GLU A 26 -26.03 10.53 8.68
N LEU A 27 -24.77 10.28 8.31
CA LEU A 27 -24.05 9.09 8.73
C LEU A 27 -23.85 9.05 10.25
N ALA A 28 -23.50 10.18 10.87
CA ALA A 28 -23.37 10.30 12.32
C ALA A 28 -24.69 10.00 13.05
N GLN A 29 -25.82 10.53 12.56
CA GLN A 29 -27.15 10.24 13.13
C GLN A 29 -27.51 8.75 13.04
N LEU A 30 -27.17 8.12 11.91
CA LEU A 30 -27.42 6.70 11.72
C LEU A 30 -26.55 5.85 12.66
N VAL A 31 -25.27 6.21 12.83
CA VAL A 31 -24.39 5.57 13.82
C VAL A 31 -25.00 5.70 15.21
N ALA A 32 -25.36 6.91 15.64
CA ALA A 32 -25.93 7.16 16.96
C ALA A 32 -27.19 6.32 17.21
N SER A 33 -28.12 6.30 16.26
CA SER A 33 -29.39 5.55 16.37
C SER A 33 -29.19 4.04 16.51
N ASN A 34 -28.18 3.47 15.85
CA ASN A 34 -27.84 2.05 16.00
C ASN A 34 -27.16 1.79 17.35
N LEU A 35 -26.23 2.66 17.75
CA LEU A 35 -25.52 2.54 19.04
C LEU A 35 -26.44 2.72 20.25
N GLU A 36 -27.54 3.48 20.14
CA GLU A 36 -28.51 3.66 21.24
C GLU A 36 -29.16 2.36 21.72
N ARG A 37 -29.31 1.40 20.80
CA ARG A 37 -30.02 0.14 21.08
C ARG A 37 -29.10 -0.95 21.62
N GLU A 38 -27.79 -0.77 21.45
CA GLU A 38 -26.79 -1.82 21.66
C GLU A 38 -25.83 -1.50 22.80
N LYS A 39 -25.17 -2.53 23.33
CA LYS A 39 -23.98 -2.37 24.17
C LYS A 39 -22.76 -2.30 23.26
N PHE A 40 -21.92 -1.29 23.42
CA PHE A 40 -20.75 -1.11 22.54
C PHE A 40 -19.47 -0.74 23.30
N LEU A 41 -18.35 -1.15 22.71
CA LEU A 41 -17.03 -0.62 23.00
C LEU A 41 -16.43 -0.14 21.68
N ILE A 42 -16.20 1.16 21.57
CA ILE A 42 -15.51 1.74 20.40
C ILE A 42 -14.10 2.12 20.83
N VAL A 43 -13.10 1.66 20.08
CA VAL A 43 -11.71 2.06 20.25
C VAL A 43 -11.37 3.02 19.13
N MET A 44 -11.08 4.27 19.47
CA MET A 44 -10.63 5.31 18.54
C MET A 44 -9.12 5.47 18.73
N ASP A 45 -8.36 4.93 17.79
CA ASP A 45 -6.90 4.91 17.86
C ASP A 45 -6.29 6.16 17.19
N ASP A 46 -5.28 6.76 17.82
CA ASP A 46 -4.47 7.89 17.34
C ASP A 46 -5.30 9.13 16.93
N ILE A 47 -6.12 9.70 17.82
CA ILE A 47 -6.81 10.97 17.55
C ILE A 47 -5.82 12.15 17.67
N TRP A 48 -5.82 13.02 16.67
CA TRP A 48 -4.84 14.11 16.55
C TRP A 48 -5.30 15.38 17.24
N THR A 49 -6.49 15.90 16.94
CA THR A 49 -6.94 17.19 17.46
C THR A 49 -8.26 17.10 18.23
N GLY A 50 -8.56 18.12 19.04
CA GLY A 50 -9.87 18.26 19.68
C GLY A 50 -11.02 18.38 18.69
N GLU A 51 -10.76 18.99 17.53
CA GLU A 51 -11.74 19.12 16.45
C GLU A 51 -12.11 17.75 15.86
N ASP A 52 -11.12 16.88 15.64
CA ASP A 52 -11.35 15.50 15.18
C ASP A 52 -12.26 14.75 16.16
N TRP A 53 -12.03 14.91 17.47
CA TRP A 53 -12.90 14.34 18.50
C TRP A 53 -14.32 14.90 18.43
N TYR A 54 -14.51 16.22 18.37
CA TYR A 54 -15.87 16.80 18.32
C TYR A 54 -16.67 16.28 17.12
N ARG A 55 -16.02 16.13 15.96
CA ARG A 55 -16.66 15.54 14.78
C ARG A 55 -17.09 14.10 15.04
N LEU A 56 -16.26 13.29 15.68
CA LEU A 56 -16.58 11.89 16.03
C LEU A 56 -17.66 11.77 17.11
N GLU A 57 -17.63 12.66 18.11
CA GLU A 57 -18.58 12.68 19.22
C GLU A 57 -20.03 12.88 18.74
N THR A 58 -20.23 13.59 17.62
CA THR A 58 -21.57 13.78 17.03
C THR A 58 -22.28 12.47 16.68
N ALA A 59 -21.52 11.39 16.45
CA ALA A 59 -22.04 10.06 16.13
C ALA A 59 -22.29 9.19 17.37
N LEU A 60 -21.92 9.66 18.57
CA LEU A 60 -22.06 8.90 19.80
C LEU A 60 -23.39 9.24 20.51
N PRO A 61 -24.08 8.24 21.07
CA PRO A 61 -25.35 8.48 21.74
C PRO A 61 -25.17 9.16 23.09
N LYS A 62 -25.85 10.28 23.31
CA LYS A 62 -25.64 11.16 24.48
C LYS A 62 -26.21 10.62 25.81
N SER A 63 -27.17 9.70 25.77
CA SER A 63 -27.96 9.28 26.95
C SER A 63 -27.73 7.83 27.39
N THR A 64 -26.85 7.08 26.70
CA THR A 64 -26.70 5.65 27.00
C THR A 64 -25.62 5.41 28.06
N LYS A 65 -25.98 4.69 29.13
CA LYS A 65 -25.00 4.17 30.11
C LYS A 65 -24.41 2.82 29.70
N ARG A 66 -24.67 2.38 28.46
CA ARG A 66 -24.39 1.03 27.96
C ARG A 66 -23.20 0.96 27.00
N GLY A 67 -22.66 2.10 26.61
CA GLY A 67 -21.49 2.23 25.74
C GLY A 67 -20.22 2.66 26.47
N LYS A 68 -19.07 2.24 25.94
CA LYS A 68 -17.75 2.76 26.32
C LYS A 68 -16.99 3.18 25.07
N VAL A 69 -16.23 4.27 25.18
CA VAL A 69 -15.29 4.71 24.15
C VAL A 69 -13.90 4.76 24.79
N LEU A 70 -12.94 4.07 24.18
CA LEU A 70 -11.52 4.16 24.50
C LEU A 70 -10.86 5.01 23.43
N ILE A 71 -10.16 6.06 23.84
CA ILE A 71 -9.43 6.96 22.95
C ILE A 71 -7.95 6.80 23.26
N THR A 72 -7.13 6.67 22.23
CA THR A 72 -5.67 6.84 22.33
C THR A 72 -5.29 8.11 21.57
N SER A 73 -4.39 8.90 22.15
CA SER A 73 -3.87 10.12 21.53
C SER A 73 -2.48 10.41 22.07
N ARG A 74 -1.68 11.11 21.27
CA ARG A 74 -0.39 11.68 21.71
C ARG A 74 -0.55 13.07 22.34
N GLN A 75 -1.71 13.70 22.16
CA GLN A 75 -2.01 15.04 22.65
C GLN A 75 -2.92 14.95 23.87
N VAL A 76 -2.43 15.42 25.03
CA VAL A 76 -3.21 15.41 26.29
C VAL A 76 -4.49 16.23 26.17
N GLU A 77 -4.46 17.29 25.36
CA GLU A 77 -5.61 18.18 25.09
C GLU A 77 -6.81 17.41 24.52
N VAL A 78 -6.60 16.43 23.64
CA VAL A 78 -7.67 15.59 23.08
C VAL A 78 -8.47 14.90 24.18
N ALA A 79 -7.80 14.43 25.24
CA ALA A 79 -8.48 13.80 26.36
C ALA A 79 -9.31 14.80 27.18
N GLN A 80 -8.86 16.06 27.28
CA GLN A 80 -9.63 17.14 27.92
C GLN A 80 -10.87 17.51 27.10
N TYR A 81 -10.76 17.53 25.77
CA TYR A 81 -11.91 17.69 24.88
C TYR A 81 -12.90 16.53 25.01
N ALA A 82 -12.40 15.30 25.10
CA ALA A 82 -13.25 14.13 25.25
C ALA A 82 -13.95 14.03 26.61
N ASN A 83 -13.28 14.40 27.70
CA ASN A 83 -13.89 14.45 29.02
C ASN A 83 -13.09 15.33 29.98
N ARG A 84 -13.54 16.59 30.15
CA ARG A 84 -12.92 17.56 31.07
C ARG A 84 -12.85 17.11 32.53
N ASN A 85 -13.75 16.21 32.93
CA ASN A 85 -13.87 15.77 34.32
C ASN A 85 -13.07 14.50 34.61
N ARG A 86 -12.40 13.91 33.61
CA ARG A 86 -11.65 12.66 33.76
C ARG A 86 -10.18 12.90 33.50
N ILE A 87 -9.35 12.49 34.46
CA ILE A 87 -7.89 12.51 34.29
C ILE A 87 -7.52 11.49 33.20
N PRO A 88 -6.77 11.89 32.17
CA PRO A 88 -6.29 10.99 31.13
C PRO A 88 -5.40 9.89 31.71
N HIS A 89 -5.48 8.68 31.14
CA HIS A 89 -4.54 7.63 31.50
C HIS A 89 -3.24 7.84 30.72
N HIS A 90 -2.22 8.37 31.40
CA HIS A 90 -0.88 8.51 30.83
C HIS A 90 -0.19 7.14 30.83
N LEU A 91 0.07 6.59 29.64
CA LEU A 91 0.88 5.38 29.51
C LEU A 91 2.29 5.68 30.00
N ARG A 92 2.73 4.92 31.02
CA ARG A 92 4.10 5.04 31.53
C ARG A 92 5.09 4.35 30.60
N LEU A 93 6.34 4.77 30.70
CA LEU A 93 7.48 4.02 30.17
C LEU A 93 7.63 2.69 30.91
N LEU A 94 8.27 1.73 30.25
CA LEU A 94 8.65 0.47 30.88
C LEU A 94 9.72 0.72 31.95
N THR A 95 9.63 -0.03 33.03
CA THR A 95 10.71 -0.09 34.03
C THR A 95 11.95 -0.74 33.42
N GLN A 96 13.10 -0.61 34.09
CA GLN A 96 14.34 -1.23 33.63
C GLN A 96 14.19 -2.76 33.53
N ASP A 97 13.52 -3.39 34.50
CA ASP A 97 13.28 -4.83 34.51
C ASP A 97 12.34 -5.26 33.37
N GLU A 98 11.25 -4.53 33.14
CA GLU A 98 10.34 -4.80 32.02
C GLU A 98 11.02 -4.58 30.66
N SER A 99 11.90 -3.58 30.59
CA SER A 99 12.67 -3.26 29.39
C SER A 99 13.64 -4.38 29.07
N TRP A 100 14.36 -4.87 30.08
CA TRP A 100 15.26 -6.01 29.96
C TRP A 100 14.49 -7.28 29.58
N LEU A 101 13.36 -7.55 30.23
CA LEU A 101 12.50 -8.69 29.92
C LEU A 101 12.02 -8.65 28.47
N LEU A 102 11.59 -7.48 27.99
CA LEU A 102 11.19 -7.30 26.60
C LEU A 102 12.36 -7.51 25.64
N LEU A 103 13.54 -6.95 25.94
CA LEU A 103 14.73 -7.11 25.10
C LEU A 103 15.15 -8.58 25.01
N GLN A 104 15.23 -9.26 26.16
CA GLN A 104 15.55 -10.68 26.26
C GLN A 104 14.58 -11.51 25.41
N TYR A 105 13.27 -11.26 25.56
CA TYR A 105 12.26 -11.93 24.76
C TYR A 105 12.42 -11.66 23.25
N LYS A 106 12.80 -10.44 22.86
CA LYS A 106 13.00 -10.11 21.45
C LYS A 106 14.19 -10.83 20.84
N VAL A 107 15.31 -10.91 21.58
CA VAL A 107 16.57 -11.52 21.11
C VAL A 107 16.56 -13.04 21.19
N PHE A 108 16.18 -13.60 22.34
CA PHE A 108 16.32 -15.02 22.65
C PHE A 108 15.01 -15.81 22.56
N LYS A 109 13.88 -15.13 22.37
CA LYS A 109 12.53 -15.73 22.37
C LYS A 109 12.23 -16.42 23.71
N LYS A 110 12.11 -17.75 23.70
CA LYS A 110 11.88 -18.57 24.89
C LYS A 110 13.17 -19.13 25.49
N SER A 111 14.31 -18.86 24.87
CA SER A 111 15.62 -19.35 25.32
C SER A 111 16.19 -18.39 26.37
N GLU A 112 17.01 -18.92 27.26
CA GLU A 112 17.70 -18.11 28.26
C GLU A 112 18.78 -17.23 27.60
N CYS A 113 19.05 -16.08 28.22
CA CYS A 113 20.15 -15.22 27.80
C CYS A 113 21.46 -15.85 28.28
N PRO A 114 22.50 -15.98 27.43
CA PRO A 114 23.82 -16.37 27.88
C PRO A 114 24.35 -15.41 28.96
N PRO A 115 24.96 -15.90 30.06
CA PRO A 115 25.46 -15.06 31.15
C PRO A 115 26.43 -13.96 30.69
N GLU A 116 27.23 -14.23 29.66
CA GLU A 116 28.21 -13.30 29.10
C GLU A 116 27.57 -12.06 28.45
N LEU A 117 26.32 -12.16 28.04
CA LEU A 117 25.57 -11.08 27.39
C LEU A 117 24.59 -10.38 28.33
N GLU A 118 24.32 -10.93 29.50
CA GLU A 118 23.28 -10.43 30.40
C GLU A 118 23.58 -8.99 30.87
N PHE A 119 24.81 -8.73 31.29
CA PHE A 119 25.23 -7.39 31.71
C PHE A 119 25.07 -6.35 30.59
N LEU A 120 25.59 -6.66 29.39
CA LEU A 120 25.45 -5.78 28.23
C LEU A 120 23.99 -5.60 27.83
N GLY A 121 23.18 -6.65 27.93
CA GLY A 121 21.76 -6.62 27.65
C GLY A 121 20.98 -5.69 28.57
N LYS A 122 21.22 -5.77 29.88
CA LYS A 122 20.62 -4.85 30.86
C LYS A 122 21.02 -3.41 30.60
N LEU A 123 22.30 -3.17 30.28
CA LEU A 123 22.80 -1.83 29.96
C LEU A 123 22.16 -1.26 28.68
N ILE A 124 22.03 -2.08 27.64
CA ILE A 124 21.35 -1.69 26.39
C ILE A 124 19.85 -1.43 26.62
N ALA A 125 19.20 -2.24 27.46
CA ALA A 125 17.78 -2.05 27.78
C ALA A 125 17.54 -0.74 28.55
N GLU A 126 18.42 -0.43 29.51
CA GLU A 126 18.42 0.84 30.25
C GLU A 126 18.58 2.03 29.30
N GLN A 127 19.51 1.91 28.35
CA GLN A 127 19.76 2.90 27.32
C GLN A 127 18.57 3.16 26.37
N CYS A 128 17.60 2.25 26.28
CA CYS A 128 16.37 2.49 25.52
C CYS A 128 15.32 3.34 26.27
N CYS A 129 15.65 3.84 27.47
CA CYS A 129 14.83 4.76 28.26
C CYS A 129 13.38 4.29 28.47
N GLY A 130 13.17 2.98 28.60
CA GLY A 130 11.84 2.40 28.82
C GLY A 130 10.87 2.48 27.63
N LEU A 131 11.33 2.89 26.44
CA LEU A 131 10.49 2.97 25.23
C LEU A 131 10.32 1.58 24.58
N PRO A 132 9.12 0.98 24.56
CA PRO A 132 8.92 -0.37 24.02
C PRO A 132 9.41 -0.53 22.58
N LEU A 133 9.13 0.46 21.72
CA LEU A 133 9.52 0.40 20.32
C LEU A 133 11.05 0.45 20.13
N ALA A 134 11.77 1.26 20.91
CA ALA A 134 13.23 1.33 20.84
C ALA A 134 13.84 -0.02 21.21
N ILE A 135 13.34 -0.63 22.29
CA ILE A 135 13.75 -1.97 22.75
C ILE A 135 13.47 -3.03 21.68
N VAL A 136 12.31 -2.98 21.02
CA VAL A 136 11.99 -3.91 19.92
C VAL A 136 12.97 -3.76 18.75
N VAL A 137 13.26 -2.52 18.35
CA VAL A 137 14.16 -2.21 17.23
C VAL A 137 15.60 -2.65 17.55
N ILE A 138 16.12 -2.34 18.73
CA ILE A 138 17.46 -2.79 19.16
C ILE A 138 17.51 -4.31 19.31
N GLY A 139 16.47 -4.92 19.88
CA GLY A 139 16.39 -6.37 20.00
C GLY A 139 16.51 -7.08 18.64
N VAL A 140 15.97 -6.50 17.57
CA VAL A 140 16.17 -7.00 16.21
C VAL A 140 17.64 -6.91 15.78
N VAL A 141 18.29 -5.75 15.98
CA VAL A 141 19.70 -5.54 15.63
C VAL A 141 20.59 -6.57 16.34
N LEU A 142 20.35 -6.78 17.63
CA LEU A 142 21.06 -7.77 18.44
C LEU A 142 20.77 -9.21 17.98
N THR A 143 19.53 -9.54 17.60
CA THR A 143 19.17 -10.87 17.08
C THR A 143 19.98 -11.21 15.82
N ILE A 144 20.12 -10.26 14.90
CA ILE A 144 20.86 -10.46 13.65
C ILE A 144 22.35 -10.70 13.95
N LYS A 145 22.93 -9.90 14.86
CA LYS A 145 24.32 -10.07 15.29
C LYS A 145 24.53 -11.42 15.98
N PHE A 146 23.65 -11.78 16.90
CA PHE A 146 23.71 -13.04 17.63
C PHE A 146 23.70 -14.27 16.72
N ARG A 147 22.87 -14.25 15.65
CA ARG A 147 22.77 -15.36 14.68
C ARG A 147 23.93 -15.42 13.68
N ALA A 148 24.50 -14.28 13.30
CA ALA A 148 25.53 -14.21 12.28
C ALA A 148 26.91 -14.69 12.78
N TRP A 149 27.14 -14.73 14.09
CA TRP A 149 28.45 -15.04 14.67
C TRP A 149 28.32 -16.23 15.62
N GLY A 150 28.65 -17.44 15.15
CA GLY A 150 28.56 -18.68 15.92
C GLY A 150 29.55 -18.83 17.08
N HIS A 151 30.19 -17.74 17.54
CA HIS A 151 31.19 -17.77 18.59
C HIS A 151 30.94 -16.65 19.62
N MET A 152 30.91 -16.99 20.91
CA MET A 152 30.46 -16.09 21.98
C MET A 152 31.27 -14.78 22.06
N SER A 153 32.60 -14.84 21.93
CA SER A 153 33.45 -13.64 21.98
C SER A 153 33.11 -12.58 20.92
N ARG A 154 32.63 -13.02 19.76
CA ARG A 154 32.18 -12.13 18.67
C ARG A 154 30.81 -11.53 18.94
N ASN A 155 29.93 -12.28 19.61
CA ASN A 155 28.64 -11.76 20.07
C ASN A 155 28.82 -10.71 21.17
N VAL A 156 29.71 -10.95 22.15
CA VAL A 156 30.07 -9.96 23.17
C VAL A 156 30.57 -8.68 22.51
N HIS A 157 31.54 -8.77 21.61
CA HIS A 157 32.07 -7.60 20.90
C HIS A 157 30.99 -6.85 20.09
N ALA A 158 30.10 -7.56 19.41
CA ALA A 158 29.00 -6.95 18.67
C ALA A 158 28.00 -6.22 19.58
N TRP A 159 27.69 -6.78 20.76
CA TRP A 159 26.83 -6.15 21.76
C TRP A 159 27.50 -4.93 22.39
N THR A 160 28.81 -4.99 22.65
CA THR A 160 29.61 -3.83 23.09
C THR A 160 29.52 -2.70 22.08
N ILE A 161 29.72 -2.96 20.79
CA ILE A 161 29.58 -1.93 19.72
C ILE A 161 28.17 -1.34 19.72
N VAL A 162 27.13 -2.15 19.87
CA VAL A 162 25.74 -1.63 19.92
C VAL A 162 25.55 -0.75 21.15
N CYS A 163 26.01 -1.19 22.32
CA CYS A 163 25.94 -0.42 23.55
C CYS A 163 26.72 0.91 23.47
N GLU A 164 27.94 0.90 22.94
CA GLU A 164 28.75 2.10 22.73
C GLU A 164 28.08 3.08 21.77
N ASN A 165 27.58 2.57 20.63
CA ASN A 165 26.85 3.39 19.68
C ASN A 165 25.65 4.05 20.36
N ILE A 166 24.78 3.28 21.02
CA ILE A 166 23.63 3.85 21.72
C ILE A 166 24.08 4.90 22.76
N SER A 167 25.17 4.64 23.49
CA SER A 167 25.75 5.60 24.45
C SER A 167 26.13 6.95 23.80
N THR A 168 26.72 6.95 22.60
CA THR A 168 27.07 8.20 21.89
C THR A 168 25.87 9.04 21.48
N TYR A 169 24.67 8.46 21.53
CA TYR A 169 23.43 9.04 21.06
C TYR A 169 22.52 9.55 22.20
N LEU A 170 22.83 9.31 23.47
CA LEU A 170 21.86 9.39 24.59
C LEU A 170 21.92 10.61 25.52
N ASN A 171 22.64 11.67 25.19
CA ASN A 171 22.59 12.92 25.97
C ASN A 171 21.34 13.80 25.69
N ASP A 172 20.22 13.21 25.25
CA ASP A 172 19.08 13.93 24.66
C ASP A 172 17.71 13.31 25.01
N ASP A 173 16.64 14.10 24.85
CA ASP A 173 15.20 13.79 25.01
C ASP A 173 14.77 12.39 24.45
N PRO A 174 13.84 11.67 25.11
CA PRO A 174 13.21 10.44 24.61
C PRO A 174 12.89 10.37 23.10
N ASP A 175 12.39 11.46 22.51
CA ASP A 175 12.08 11.49 21.06
C ASP A 175 13.34 11.39 20.19
N ARG A 176 14.44 12.03 20.63
CA ARG A 176 15.76 11.94 19.97
C ARG A 176 16.39 10.56 20.18
N CYS A 177 16.17 9.92 21.34
CA CYS A 177 16.60 8.55 21.59
C CYS A 177 15.96 7.57 20.59
N MET A 178 14.67 7.73 20.31
CA MET A 178 13.98 6.90 19.31
C MET A 178 14.53 7.12 17.90
N GLU A 179 14.68 8.37 17.46
CA GLU A 179 15.20 8.68 16.12
C GLU A 179 16.58 8.04 15.89
N LYS A 180 17.47 8.15 16.88
CA LYS A 180 18.82 7.56 16.83
C LYS A 180 18.80 6.03 16.87
N THR A 181 17.87 5.43 17.62
CA THR A 181 17.66 3.97 17.63
C THR A 181 17.21 3.45 16.26
N ILE A 182 16.31 4.17 15.59
CA ILE A 182 15.88 3.81 14.23
C ILE A 182 17.04 3.98 13.24
N ALA A 183 17.84 5.05 13.37
CA ALA A 183 19.04 5.29 12.56
C ALA A 183 20.02 4.11 12.64
N LEU A 184 20.27 3.58 13.84
CA LEU A 184 21.12 2.40 14.03
C LEU A 184 20.59 1.17 13.30
N SER A 185 19.28 0.92 13.34
CA SER A 185 18.67 -0.18 12.60
C SER A 185 18.79 0.01 11.09
N TYR A 186 18.57 1.23 10.62
CA TYR A 186 18.70 1.62 9.22
C TYR A 186 20.13 1.44 8.68
N ASP A 187 21.14 1.89 9.44
CA ASP A 187 22.55 1.74 9.06
C ASP A 187 22.99 0.28 8.94
N LYS A 188 22.31 -0.64 9.63
CA LYS A 188 22.56 -2.08 9.51
C LYS A 188 21.70 -2.78 8.44
N LEU A 189 20.84 -2.05 7.72
CA LEU A 189 20.12 -2.63 6.59
C LEU A 189 21.06 -2.86 5.40
N PRO A 190 20.96 -4.04 4.74
CA PRO A 190 21.55 -4.25 3.43
C PRO A 190 21.16 -3.15 2.45
N TYR A 191 22.08 -2.78 1.55
CA TYR A 191 21.87 -1.68 0.59
C TYR A 191 20.55 -1.79 -0.19
N HIS A 192 20.19 -3.00 -0.64
CA HIS A 192 18.96 -3.24 -1.41
C HIS A 192 17.67 -3.02 -0.59
N LEU A 193 17.71 -3.16 0.74
CA LEU A 193 16.56 -2.92 1.60
C LEU A 193 16.41 -1.47 2.04
N ARG A 194 17.49 -0.68 2.07
CA ARG A 194 17.44 0.74 2.45
C ARG A 194 16.49 1.52 1.57
N ALA A 195 16.62 1.36 0.25
CA ALA A 195 15.73 2.01 -0.71
C ALA A 195 14.26 1.56 -0.53
N CYS A 196 14.02 0.26 -0.32
CA CYS A 196 12.68 -0.28 -0.08
C CYS A 196 12.05 0.30 1.20
N PHE A 197 12.83 0.41 2.27
CA PHE A 197 12.40 0.97 3.55
C PHE A 197 12.11 2.48 3.46
N LEU A 198 13.02 3.27 2.87
CA LEU A 198 12.79 4.70 2.66
C LEU A 198 11.54 4.97 1.80
N TYR A 199 11.28 4.11 0.80
CA TYR A 199 10.11 4.23 -0.07
C TYR A 199 8.79 4.13 0.68
N LEU A 200 8.72 3.38 1.79
CA LEU A 200 7.52 3.32 2.64
C LEU A 200 7.16 4.67 3.25
N GLY A 201 8.15 5.57 3.42
CA GLY A 201 7.95 6.93 3.89
C GLY A 201 7.06 7.78 2.96
N MET A 202 6.92 7.39 1.69
CA MET A 202 6.08 8.09 0.71
C MET A 202 4.58 7.85 0.91
N PHE A 203 4.17 6.80 1.62
CA PHE A 203 2.77 6.50 1.87
C PHE A 203 2.19 7.46 2.93
N PRO A 204 0.88 7.72 2.94
CA PRO A 204 0.24 8.52 3.98
C PRO A 204 0.40 7.89 5.37
N GLN A 205 0.14 8.69 6.39
CA GLN A 205 0.17 8.20 7.76
C GLN A 205 -0.92 7.14 7.98
N ASP A 206 -0.60 6.10 8.75
CA ASP A 206 -1.50 4.98 9.07
C ASP A 206 -2.16 4.28 7.88
N PHE A 207 -1.66 4.53 6.66
CA PHE A 207 -2.21 3.99 5.43
C PHE A 207 -2.07 2.46 5.39
N GLU A 208 -3.17 1.77 5.10
CA GLU A 208 -3.15 0.33 4.85
C GLU A 208 -2.57 0.05 3.46
N ILE A 209 -1.26 -0.24 3.39
CA ILE A 209 -0.53 -0.42 2.14
C ILE A 209 -0.87 -1.78 1.52
N PRO A 210 -1.46 -1.84 0.32
CA PRO A 210 -1.60 -3.10 -0.41
C PRO A 210 -0.23 -3.63 -0.82
N VAL A 211 0.17 -4.80 -0.34
CA VAL A 211 1.52 -5.34 -0.57
C VAL A 211 1.82 -5.48 -2.05
N GLN A 212 0.90 -6.04 -2.83
CA GLN A 212 1.10 -6.21 -4.28
C GLN A 212 1.29 -4.89 -5.04
N LYS A 213 0.75 -3.78 -4.52
CA LYS A 213 0.98 -2.43 -5.08
C LYS A 213 2.41 -1.99 -4.77
N LEU A 214 2.80 -2.05 -3.50
CA LEU A 214 4.15 -1.71 -3.03
C LEU A 214 5.26 -2.46 -3.79
N LEU A 215 5.14 -3.79 -3.89
CA LEU A 215 6.17 -4.61 -4.52
C LEU A 215 6.37 -4.26 -6.00
N ARG A 216 5.28 -4.00 -6.73
CA ARG A 216 5.35 -3.59 -8.14
C ARG A 216 6.00 -2.22 -8.30
N MET A 217 5.72 -1.30 -7.38
CA MET A 217 6.39 -0.01 -7.36
C MET A 217 7.90 -0.19 -7.12
N TRP A 218 8.32 -1.04 -6.18
CA TRP A 218 9.74 -1.36 -5.96
C TRP A 218 10.42 -2.01 -7.16
N ILE A 219 9.73 -2.91 -7.86
CA ILE A 219 10.23 -3.54 -9.09
C ILE A 219 10.39 -2.49 -10.20
N ALA A 220 9.40 -1.63 -10.40
CA ALA A 220 9.41 -0.59 -11.42
C ALA A 220 10.49 0.48 -11.15
N GLU A 221 10.71 0.84 -9.88
CA GLU A 221 11.85 1.66 -9.43
C GLU A 221 13.21 1.05 -9.78
N GLY A 222 13.28 -0.30 -9.76
CA GLY A 222 14.50 -1.07 -9.93
C GLY A 222 15.23 -1.36 -8.63
N PHE A 223 14.55 -1.29 -7.48
CA PHE A 223 15.13 -1.70 -6.18
C PHE A 223 15.35 -3.21 -6.09
N VAL A 224 14.57 -3.96 -6.86
CA VAL A 224 14.63 -5.42 -6.91
C VAL A 224 15.53 -5.83 -8.08
N GLN A 225 16.75 -6.24 -7.76
CA GLN A 225 17.73 -6.69 -8.76
C GLN A 225 17.41 -8.10 -9.23
N ARG A 226 17.33 -8.31 -10.55
CA ARG A 226 17.03 -9.62 -11.13
C ARG A 226 18.11 -10.66 -10.74
N LYS A 227 17.66 -11.81 -10.26
CA LYS A 227 18.48 -13.01 -10.06
C LYS A 227 17.98 -14.09 -11.02
N VAL A 228 18.87 -14.97 -11.48
CA VAL A 228 18.56 -15.96 -12.53
C VAL A 228 17.43 -16.92 -12.12
N ASP A 229 17.38 -17.29 -10.83
CA ASP A 229 16.51 -18.37 -10.35
C ASP A 229 15.28 -17.91 -9.57
N ILE A 230 15.09 -16.59 -9.37
CA ILE A 230 14.01 -16.06 -8.53
C ILE A 230 13.28 -14.95 -9.28
N SER A 231 11.95 -15.02 -9.31
CA SER A 231 11.13 -13.98 -9.95
C SER A 231 11.27 -12.65 -9.20
N PRO A 232 11.16 -11.49 -9.89
CA PRO A 232 11.24 -10.20 -9.22
C PRO A 232 10.13 -10.01 -8.17
N GLU A 233 8.95 -10.60 -8.37
CA GLU A 233 7.86 -10.56 -7.38
C GLU A 233 8.20 -11.35 -6.13
N GLU A 234 8.76 -12.55 -6.27
CA GLU A 234 9.18 -13.39 -5.15
C GLU A 234 10.33 -12.73 -4.38
N LEU A 235 11.32 -12.18 -5.10
CA LEU A 235 12.42 -11.46 -4.45
C LEU A 235 11.92 -10.20 -3.72
N ALA A 236 10.94 -9.49 -4.27
CA ALA A 236 10.32 -8.35 -3.61
C ALA A 236 9.53 -8.77 -2.36
N GLU A 237 8.80 -9.90 -2.41
CA GLU A 237 8.13 -10.48 -1.24
C GLU A 237 9.15 -10.82 -0.14
N ASN A 238 10.29 -11.42 -0.49
CA ASN A 238 11.39 -11.71 0.44
C ASN A 238 11.96 -10.45 1.09
N TYR A 239 12.14 -9.36 0.32
CA TYR A 239 12.59 -8.08 0.86
C TYR A 239 11.61 -7.50 1.88
N LEU A 240 10.31 -7.57 1.59
CA LEU A 240 9.28 -7.12 2.53
C LEU A 240 9.25 -7.99 3.79
N GLU A 241 9.34 -9.31 3.65
CA GLU A 241 9.38 -10.24 4.79
C GLU A 241 10.60 -9.98 5.67
N GLU A 242 11.76 -9.63 5.10
CA GLU A 242 12.93 -9.23 5.89
C GLU A 242 12.67 -7.93 6.68
N LEU A 243 12.03 -6.92 6.08
CA LEU A 243 11.65 -5.69 6.79
C LEU A 243 10.63 -5.94 7.90
N ILE A 244 9.69 -6.88 7.70
CA ILE A 244 8.72 -7.32 8.71
C ILE A 244 9.43 -8.04 9.85
N ASN A 245 10.33 -8.98 9.54
CA ASN A 245 11.13 -9.71 10.53
C ASN A 245 12.02 -8.77 11.35
N ARG A 246 12.40 -7.63 10.77
CA ARG A 246 13.12 -6.56 11.45
C ARG A 246 12.23 -5.60 12.25
N ASN A 247 10.92 -5.86 12.35
CA ASN A 247 9.92 -5.00 12.98
C ASN A 247 9.88 -3.56 12.43
N LEU A 248 10.38 -3.34 11.21
CA LEU A 248 10.32 -2.05 10.53
C LEU A 248 8.99 -1.85 9.79
N VAL A 249 8.27 -2.95 9.54
CA VAL A 249 6.97 -2.98 8.88
C VAL A 249 6.04 -3.92 9.65
N ARG A 250 4.80 -3.47 9.89
CA ARG A 250 3.76 -4.26 10.55
C ARG A 250 2.86 -4.93 9.53
N VAL A 251 2.58 -6.22 9.72
CA VAL A 251 1.54 -6.93 8.96
C VAL A 251 0.17 -6.52 9.48
N ASP A 252 -0.75 -6.16 8.59
CA ASP A 252 -2.12 -5.79 8.95
C ASP A 252 -3.11 -6.92 8.60
N LYS A 253 -3.09 -7.38 7.33
CA LYS A 253 -3.92 -8.51 6.89
C LYS A 253 -3.08 -9.54 6.14
N ARG A 254 -3.44 -10.82 6.29
CA ARG A 254 -2.91 -11.93 5.50
C ARG A 254 -3.92 -12.41 4.46
N ARG A 255 -3.41 -13.00 3.39
CA ARG A 255 -4.18 -13.71 2.36
C ARG A 255 -4.51 -15.12 2.86
N SER A 256 -5.41 -15.81 2.17
CA SER A 256 -5.76 -17.20 2.47
C SER A 256 -4.58 -18.18 2.30
N ASP A 257 -3.60 -17.83 1.47
CA ASP A 257 -2.35 -18.58 1.28
C ASP A 257 -1.29 -18.30 2.36
N GLY A 258 -1.62 -17.53 3.40
CA GLY A 258 -0.70 -17.13 4.47
C GLY A 258 0.20 -15.93 4.14
N GLY A 259 0.32 -15.55 2.86
CA GLY A 259 1.11 -14.41 2.42
C GLY A 259 0.54 -13.07 2.90
N VAL A 260 1.37 -12.03 2.97
CA VAL A 260 0.93 -10.70 3.44
C VAL A 260 0.03 -10.04 2.39
N LYS A 261 -1.18 -9.63 2.80
CA LYS A 261 -2.15 -8.93 1.94
C LYS A 261 -1.92 -7.42 2.03
N THR A 262 -1.87 -6.91 3.25
CA THR A 262 -1.65 -5.50 3.55
C THR A 262 -0.69 -5.32 4.72
N CYS A 263 0.06 -4.23 4.70
CA CYS A 263 1.02 -3.87 5.74
C CYS A 263 0.93 -2.38 6.09
N ARG A 264 1.54 -1.98 7.20
CA ARG A 264 1.63 -0.59 7.65
C ARG A 264 3.02 -0.28 8.18
N ILE A 265 3.46 0.96 8.03
CA ILE A 265 4.67 1.48 8.67
C ILE A 265 4.25 2.29 9.91
N HIS A 266 4.98 2.13 11.02
CA HIS A 266 4.72 2.89 12.24
C HIS A 266 5.05 4.38 12.02
N ASN A 267 4.28 5.31 12.59
CA ASN A 267 4.42 6.75 12.33
C ASN A 267 5.83 7.29 12.65
N MET A 268 6.46 6.81 13.73
CA MET A 268 7.85 7.17 14.05
C MET A 268 8.86 6.66 12.99
N LEU A 269 8.71 5.43 12.50
CA LEU A 269 9.57 4.88 11.45
C LEU A 269 9.36 5.61 10.12
N ARG A 270 8.12 5.97 9.82
CA ARG A 270 7.76 6.78 8.65
C ARG A 270 8.41 8.17 8.71
N ASN A 271 8.34 8.84 9.86
CA ASN A 271 8.98 10.14 10.06
C ASN A 271 10.49 10.05 9.91
N PHE A 272 11.11 9.00 10.46
CA PHE A 272 12.52 8.72 10.21
C PHE A 272 12.81 8.57 8.70
N CYS A 273 12.04 7.76 7.96
CA CYS A 273 12.22 7.62 6.51
C CYS A 273 12.13 8.96 5.78
N LYS A 274 11.23 9.85 6.20
CA LYS A 274 11.07 11.19 5.61
C LYS A 274 12.28 12.08 5.89
N ASN A 275 12.76 12.09 7.14
CA ASN A 275 13.94 12.88 7.53
C ASN A 275 15.18 12.38 6.81
N GLU A 276 15.41 11.07 6.81
CA GLU A 276 16.56 10.44 6.16
C GLU A 276 16.53 10.66 4.64
N ALA A 277 15.37 10.52 4.01
CA ALA A 277 15.21 10.75 2.57
C ALA A 277 15.47 12.21 2.15
N ARG A 278 15.17 13.19 3.02
CA ARG A 278 15.44 14.61 2.80
C ARG A 278 16.89 15.00 3.09
N SER A 279 17.65 14.16 3.77
CA SER A 279 19.05 14.45 4.08
C SER A 279 19.82 14.71 2.78
N LYS A 280 20.77 15.66 2.81
CA LYS A 280 21.61 16.00 1.64
C LYS A 280 22.40 14.80 1.12
N LYS A 281 22.58 13.76 1.94
CA LYS A 281 23.28 12.52 1.63
C LYS A 281 22.45 11.58 0.75
N GLU A 282 21.16 11.42 1.05
CA GLU A 282 20.30 10.43 0.40
C GLU A 282 19.45 11.04 -0.73
N ASN A 283 18.89 12.25 -0.52
CA ASN A 283 18.02 12.97 -1.47
C ASN A 283 17.07 12.03 -2.26
N PHE A 284 16.40 11.13 -1.51
CA PHE A 284 15.81 9.92 -2.06
C PHE A 284 14.38 10.14 -2.57
N PHE A 285 13.56 10.84 -1.79
CA PHE A 285 12.22 11.29 -2.15
C PHE A 285 11.88 12.62 -1.49
N GLN A 286 10.92 13.33 -2.08
CA GLN A 286 10.36 14.55 -1.52
C GLN A 286 8.83 14.45 -1.42
N GLU A 287 8.33 14.72 -0.23
CA GLU A 287 6.90 14.92 0.00
C GLU A 287 6.57 16.38 -0.25
N VAL A 288 5.62 16.65 -1.13
CA VAL A 288 5.10 17.98 -1.43
C VAL A 288 3.85 18.20 -0.59
N LYS A 289 3.84 19.28 0.19
CA LYS A 289 2.71 19.71 1.00
C LYS A 289 2.35 21.15 0.71
N MET A 290 1.10 21.50 0.93
CA MET A 290 0.64 22.89 0.88
C MET A 290 0.56 23.43 2.31
N TYR A 291 1.20 24.57 2.55
CA TYR A 291 1.10 25.34 3.80
C TYR A 291 0.78 26.79 3.43
N ASP A 292 -0.27 27.35 4.01
CA ASP A 292 -0.70 28.74 3.79
C ASP A 292 -0.79 29.19 2.31
N GLY A 293 -1.18 28.27 1.43
CA GLY A 293 -1.35 28.53 0.00
C GLY A 293 -0.08 28.34 -0.85
N GLU A 294 1.07 28.07 -0.24
CA GLU A 294 2.33 27.78 -0.92
C GLU A 294 2.72 26.30 -0.82
N PHE A 295 3.46 25.80 -1.81
CA PHE A 295 3.97 24.44 -1.79
C PHE A 295 5.35 24.36 -1.13
N GLU A 296 5.51 23.42 -0.21
CA GLU A 296 6.79 23.08 0.40
C GLU A 296 7.23 21.66 0.00
N PRO A 297 8.45 21.51 -0.57
CA PRO A 297 9.33 22.58 -1.03
C PRO A 297 8.73 23.27 -2.26
N SER A 298 9.22 24.49 -2.53
CA SER A 298 8.80 25.25 -3.70
C SER A 298 8.97 24.42 -4.98
N VAL A 299 8.00 24.57 -5.88
CA VAL A 299 7.90 23.85 -7.16
C VAL A 299 9.13 24.08 -8.04
N THR A 300 9.87 25.18 -7.81
CA THR A 300 11.12 25.52 -8.51
C THR A 300 12.29 24.62 -8.13
N ILE A 301 12.25 23.93 -6.99
CA ILE A 301 13.36 23.10 -6.47
C ILE A 301 13.19 21.63 -6.88
N LEU A 302 12.11 21.29 -7.60
CA LEU A 302 11.76 19.90 -7.96
C LEU A 302 12.81 19.20 -8.84
N GLU A 303 13.66 19.95 -9.54
CA GLU A 303 14.74 19.42 -10.39
C GLU A 303 15.77 18.56 -9.64
N ASN A 304 15.84 18.72 -8.32
CA ASN A 304 16.79 18.01 -7.47
C ASN A 304 16.29 16.64 -7.01
N PHE A 305 15.00 16.34 -7.17
CA PHE A 305 14.39 15.13 -6.60
C PHE A 305 14.10 14.08 -7.67
N ARG A 306 14.34 12.82 -7.32
CA ARG A 306 14.02 11.68 -8.20
C ARG A 306 12.64 11.09 -7.95
N ARG A 307 12.05 11.35 -6.79
CA ARG A 307 10.75 10.79 -6.39
C ARG A 307 9.95 11.84 -5.66
N LEU A 308 8.70 12.00 -6.08
CA LEU A 308 7.76 12.93 -5.51
C LEU A 308 6.55 12.17 -4.99
N CYS A 309 6.13 12.49 -3.77
CA CYS A 309 4.80 12.12 -3.30
C CYS A 309 3.99 13.34 -2.90
N ILE A 310 2.69 13.29 -3.17
CA ILE A 310 1.73 14.33 -2.78
C ILE A 310 0.55 13.67 -2.06
N HIS A 311 0.20 14.22 -0.90
CA HIS A 311 -0.94 13.76 -0.07
C HIS A 311 -2.08 14.79 -0.03
N SER A 312 -1.98 15.86 -0.81
CA SER A 312 -2.87 17.03 -0.80
C SER A 312 -3.53 17.27 -2.15
N ASP A 313 -4.08 18.48 -2.34
CA ASP A 313 -4.69 18.94 -3.58
C ASP A 313 -3.69 18.95 -4.76
N VAL A 314 -3.73 17.90 -5.57
CA VAL A 314 -2.88 17.75 -6.75
C VAL A 314 -3.27 18.69 -7.88
N SER A 315 -4.52 19.21 -7.89
CA SER A 315 -4.96 20.15 -8.94
C SER A 315 -4.14 21.43 -8.85
N LYS A 316 -4.09 22.05 -7.67
CA LYS A 316 -3.26 23.26 -7.45
C LYS A 316 -1.78 23.01 -7.75
N PHE A 317 -1.27 21.83 -7.41
CA PHE A 317 0.12 21.48 -7.69
C PHE A 317 0.37 21.45 -9.19
N LEU A 318 -0.52 20.84 -9.98
CA LEU A 318 -0.37 20.78 -11.43
C LEU A 318 -0.61 22.15 -12.08
N SER A 319 -1.55 22.95 -11.58
CA SER A 319 -1.80 24.31 -12.06
C SER A 319 -0.58 25.22 -11.85
N SER A 320 0.27 24.94 -10.87
CA SER A 320 1.55 25.66 -10.68
C SER A 320 2.62 25.34 -11.73
N GLN A 321 2.32 24.48 -12.71
CA GLN A 321 3.21 24.08 -13.81
C GLN A 321 4.57 23.55 -13.32
N PRO A 322 4.57 22.43 -12.59
CA PRO A 322 5.78 21.88 -12.03
C PRO A 322 6.78 21.49 -13.11
N HIS A 323 8.07 21.69 -12.81
CA HIS A 323 9.15 21.27 -13.69
C HIS A 323 10.10 20.33 -12.96
N GLY A 324 10.07 19.05 -13.33
CA GLY A 324 10.87 18.00 -12.69
C GLY A 324 11.39 16.99 -13.69
N PRO A 325 12.25 17.38 -14.66
CA PRO A 325 12.66 16.49 -15.74
C PRO A 325 13.39 15.23 -15.26
N ARG A 326 13.98 15.24 -14.05
CA ARG A 326 14.70 14.10 -13.44
C ARG A 326 13.82 13.22 -12.54
N VAL A 327 12.54 13.56 -12.38
CA VAL A 327 11.61 12.79 -11.55
C VAL A 327 11.34 11.44 -12.21
N HIS A 328 11.70 10.36 -11.51
CA HIS A 328 11.43 8.98 -11.89
C HIS A 328 10.12 8.46 -11.31
N SER A 329 9.64 9.03 -10.22
CA SER A 329 8.40 8.55 -9.60
C SER A 329 7.54 9.70 -9.12
N PHE A 330 6.27 9.64 -9.52
CA PHE A 330 5.23 10.54 -9.04
C PHE A 330 4.11 9.70 -8.45
N VAL A 331 3.88 9.89 -7.15
CA VAL A 331 2.90 9.13 -6.38
C VAL A 331 1.91 10.08 -5.72
N CYS A 332 0.64 9.96 -6.07
CA CYS A 332 -0.45 10.76 -5.54
C CYS A 332 -1.34 9.92 -4.63
N PHE A 333 -1.51 10.38 -3.40
CA PHE A 333 -2.48 9.87 -2.44
C PHE A 333 -3.39 11.01 -2.00
N SER A 334 -4.25 11.49 -2.91
CA SER A 334 -5.26 12.49 -2.55
C SER A 334 -6.47 11.79 -1.93
N GLU A 335 -7.01 12.36 -0.86
CA GLU A 335 -8.24 11.88 -0.21
C GLU A 335 -9.47 12.09 -1.11
N GLU A 336 -9.46 13.14 -1.93
CA GLU A 336 -10.51 13.45 -2.89
C GLU A 336 -10.09 13.03 -4.30
N ASN A 337 -11.04 12.47 -5.07
CA ASN A 337 -10.81 12.16 -6.47
C ASN A 337 -10.81 13.46 -7.27
N ILE A 338 -9.65 13.83 -7.81
CA ILE A 338 -9.49 15.07 -8.58
C ILE A 338 -9.66 14.73 -10.06
N THR A 339 -10.53 15.47 -10.74
CA THR A 339 -10.71 15.33 -12.18
C THR A 339 -9.83 16.35 -12.91
N LEU A 340 -8.90 15.86 -13.73
CA LEU A 340 -8.08 16.69 -14.60
C LEU A 340 -8.76 16.86 -15.95
N GLU A 341 -8.92 18.10 -16.37
CA GLU A 341 -9.57 18.50 -17.62
C GLU A 341 -8.69 19.49 -18.39
N GLY A 342 -9.07 19.78 -19.64
CA GLY A 342 -8.40 20.80 -20.45
C GLY A 342 -6.89 20.54 -20.63
N GLN A 343 -6.08 21.54 -20.27
CA GLN A 343 -4.62 21.51 -20.39
C GLN A 343 -3.95 20.72 -19.26
N ASP A 344 -4.58 20.61 -18.08
CA ASP A 344 -3.98 19.98 -16.89
C ASP A 344 -3.74 18.48 -17.06
N VAL A 345 -4.52 17.85 -17.94
CA VAL A 345 -4.35 16.44 -18.34
C VAL A 345 -2.92 16.17 -18.82
N ALA A 346 -2.31 17.12 -19.54
CA ALA A 346 -0.97 16.97 -20.12
C ALA A 346 0.16 17.38 -19.17
N THR A 347 -0.14 17.96 -18.00
CA THR A 347 0.88 18.53 -17.11
C THR A 347 1.85 17.48 -16.60
N ILE A 348 1.36 16.36 -16.05
CA ILE A 348 2.22 15.29 -15.49
C ILE A 348 3.25 14.76 -16.51
N PRO A 349 2.86 14.26 -17.70
CA PRO A 349 3.84 13.74 -18.65
C PRO A 349 4.75 14.82 -19.24
N THR A 350 4.35 16.09 -19.22
CA THR A 350 5.17 17.21 -19.70
C THR A 350 6.21 17.63 -18.65
N ALA A 351 5.81 17.66 -17.37
CA ALA A 351 6.63 18.02 -16.22
C ALA A 351 7.72 16.98 -15.93
N PHE A 352 7.39 15.69 -16.05
CA PHE A 352 8.21 14.59 -15.53
C PHE A 352 8.61 13.61 -16.65
N LYS A 353 9.60 14.02 -17.46
CA LYS A 353 10.00 13.27 -18.67
C LYS A 353 10.66 11.91 -18.40
N MET A 354 11.22 11.71 -17.22
CA MET A 354 11.98 10.49 -16.85
C MET A 354 11.17 9.49 -15.99
N LEU A 355 9.84 9.63 -15.94
CA LEU A 355 8.98 8.79 -15.12
C LEU A 355 9.13 7.29 -15.42
N ARG A 356 9.27 6.52 -14.36
CA ARG A 356 9.22 5.05 -14.25
C ARG A 356 7.97 4.60 -13.53
N VAL A 357 7.57 5.30 -12.47
CA VAL A 357 6.38 5.00 -11.66
C VAL A 357 5.43 6.19 -11.69
N LEU A 358 4.24 5.97 -12.25
CA LEU A 358 3.11 6.89 -12.12
C LEU A 358 2.00 6.18 -11.34
N GLU A 359 1.88 6.54 -10.07
CA GLU A 359 0.80 6.12 -9.18
C GLU A 359 -0.15 7.32 -8.98
N ALA A 360 -1.29 7.26 -9.63
CA ALA A 360 -2.24 8.33 -9.86
C ALA A 360 -3.68 7.80 -9.78
N GLU A 361 -3.92 6.79 -8.93
CA GLU A 361 -5.24 6.20 -8.70
C GLU A 361 -6.27 7.26 -8.27
N SER A 362 -5.88 8.22 -7.41
CA SER A 362 -6.73 9.34 -6.98
C SER A 362 -6.92 10.45 -8.03
N ILE A 363 -6.27 10.34 -9.21
CA ILE A 363 -6.33 11.36 -10.27
C ILE A 363 -7.14 10.80 -11.43
N LYS A 364 -8.33 11.35 -11.63
CA LYS A 364 -9.23 11.02 -12.73
C LYS A 364 -8.91 11.88 -13.95
N PHE A 365 -8.38 11.27 -15.00
CA PHE A 365 -8.13 11.94 -16.26
C PHE A 365 -9.37 11.88 -17.16
N ALA A 366 -9.87 13.05 -17.59
CA ALA A 366 -11.01 13.10 -18.51
C ALA A 366 -10.72 12.43 -19.87
N ARG A 367 -9.44 12.41 -20.27
CA ARG A 367 -8.93 11.72 -21.46
C ARG A 367 -7.51 11.24 -21.20
N VAL A 368 -7.02 10.31 -22.01
CA VAL A 368 -5.63 9.88 -21.92
C VAL A 368 -4.71 11.05 -22.35
N PRO A 369 -3.71 11.45 -21.55
CA PRO A 369 -2.79 12.51 -21.93
C PRO A 369 -1.98 12.13 -23.18
N SER A 370 -1.96 12.95 -24.22
CA SER A 370 -1.25 12.62 -25.48
C SER A 370 0.26 12.41 -25.28
N ASN A 371 0.89 13.16 -24.37
CA ASN A 371 2.33 13.07 -24.13
C ASN A 371 2.73 11.87 -23.27
N ILE A 372 1.77 11.13 -22.70
CA ILE A 372 2.07 10.01 -21.79
C ILE A 372 2.86 8.91 -22.50
N TYR A 373 2.63 8.74 -23.80
CA TYR A 373 3.30 7.72 -24.61
C TYR A 373 4.77 8.05 -24.90
N HIS A 374 5.19 9.31 -24.70
CA HIS A 374 6.58 9.74 -24.83
C HIS A 374 7.42 9.43 -23.59
N LEU A 375 6.81 8.92 -22.50
CA LEU A 375 7.50 8.53 -21.28
C LEU A 375 8.19 7.17 -21.49
N LEU A 376 9.35 7.18 -22.16
CA LEU A 376 10.09 5.98 -22.55
C LEU A 376 10.54 5.12 -21.35
N HIS A 377 10.69 5.70 -20.17
CA HIS A 377 11.15 5.00 -18.97
C HIS A 377 10.01 4.39 -18.15
N LEU A 378 8.75 4.60 -18.54
CA LEU A 378 7.59 4.22 -17.75
C LEU A 378 7.47 2.70 -17.63
N ARG A 379 7.39 2.21 -16.39
CA ARG A 379 7.33 0.78 -16.03
C ARG A 379 6.08 0.43 -15.23
N TYR A 380 5.58 1.37 -14.43
CA TYR A 380 4.36 1.21 -13.65
C TYR A 380 3.44 2.39 -13.91
N LEU A 381 2.20 2.10 -14.32
CA LEU A 381 1.19 3.08 -14.65
C LEU A 381 -0.16 2.69 -14.06
N THR A 382 -0.68 3.55 -13.19
CA THR A 382 -2.10 3.56 -12.85
C THR A 382 -2.79 4.73 -13.54
N LEU A 383 -3.94 4.48 -14.17
CA LEU A 383 -4.77 5.52 -14.76
C LEU A 383 -6.20 5.38 -14.27
N SER A 384 -6.76 6.44 -13.72
CA SER A 384 -8.21 6.56 -13.54
C SER A 384 -8.77 7.40 -14.68
N LEU A 385 -9.71 6.85 -15.45
CA LEU A 385 -10.18 7.40 -16.72
C LEU A 385 -11.69 7.60 -16.71
N SER A 386 -12.15 8.67 -17.36
CA SER A 386 -13.58 8.87 -17.69
C SER A 386 -14.01 8.20 -18.99
N VAL A 387 -13.09 7.50 -19.68
CA VAL A 387 -13.33 6.97 -21.03
C VAL A 387 -13.75 5.50 -21.03
N GLU A 388 -14.51 5.14 -22.07
CA GLU A 388 -14.99 3.77 -22.31
C GLU A 388 -14.00 2.89 -23.05
N SER A 389 -12.94 3.47 -23.64
CA SER A 389 -11.97 2.72 -24.43
C SER A 389 -10.53 3.12 -24.17
N LEU A 390 -9.64 2.13 -24.15
CA LEU A 390 -8.20 2.31 -24.15
C LEU A 390 -7.68 2.23 -25.60
N PRO A 391 -7.15 3.33 -26.17
CA PRO A 391 -6.86 3.44 -27.61
C PRO A 391 -5.69 2.55 -28.05
N GLU A 392 -5.64 2.22 -29.35
CA GLU A 392 -4.60 1.39 -29.97
C GLU A 392 -3.17 1.85 -29.66
N TYR A 393 -2.99 3.16 -29.52
CA TYR A 393 -1.70 3.78 -29.28
C TYR A 393 -1.04 3.37 -27.94
N PHE A 394 -1.80 2.82 -26.97
CA PHE A 394 -1.21 2.23 -25.77
C PHE A 394 -0.25 1.08 -26.05
N SER A 395 -0.37 0.42 -27.21
CA SER A 395 0.56 -0.62 -27.64
C SER A 395 2.00 -0.10 -27.81
N LYS A 396 2.21 1.22 -27.86
CA LYS A 396 3.52 1.87 -28.02
C LYS A 396 4.34 1.93 -26.73
N PHE A 397 3.75 1.60 -25.58
CA PHE A 397 4.48 1.55 -24.31
C PHE A 397 5.48 0.37 -24.28
N TRP A 398 6.74 0.66 -24.61
CA TRP A 398 7.77 -0.36 -24.76
C TRP A 398 8.23 -0.97 -23.42
N ASN A 399 8.41 -0.13 -22.41
CA ASN A 399 9.00 -0.52 -21.11
C ASN A 399 7.96 -0.78 -20.00
N LEU A 400 6.67 -0.66 -20.31
CA LEU A 400 5.63 -0.78 -19.30
C LEU A 400 5.50 -2.23 -18.84
N GLN A 401 5.60 -2.43 -17.52
CA GLN A 401 5.54 -3.73 -16.86
C GLN A 401 4.20 -3.94 -16.16
N THR A 402 3.65 -2.89 -15.56
CA THR A 402 2.38 -2.91 -14.85
C THR A 402 1.46 -1.81 -15.38
N LEU A 403 0.28 -2.21 -15.85
CA LEU A 403 -0.81 -1.32 -16.24
C LEU A 403 -2.04 -1.62 -15.38
N ILE A 404 -2.50 -0.61 -14.64
CA ILE A 404 -3.76 -0.70 -13.87
C ILE A 404 -4.67 0.42 -14.36
N VAL A 405 -5.84 0.06 -14.85
CA VAL A 405 -6.82 1.01 -15.39
C VAL A 405 -8.06 0.97 -14.53
N TYR A 406 -8.38 2.12 -13.96
CA TYR A 406 -9.66 2.40 -13.34
C TYR A 406 -10.49 3.20 -14.35
N THR A 407 -11.74 2.81 -14.55
CA THR A 407 -12.70 3.58 -15.32
C THR A 407 -13.98 3.75 -14.52
N THR A 408 -14.65 4.89 -14.71
CA THR A 408 -16.02 5.09 -14.22
C THR A 408 -17.07 4.46 -15.13
N SER A 409 -16.68 4.01 -16.32
CA SER A 409 -17.55 3.31 -17.26
C SER A 409 -17.85 1.89 -16.79
N ARG A 410 -19.04 1.38 -17.15
CA ARG A 410 -19.47 0.01 -16.79
C ARG A 410 -18.65 -1.09 -17.47
N THR A 411 -18.02 -0.76 -18.59
CA THR A 411 -17.19 -1.66 -19.40
C THR A 411 -16.02 -0.86 -19.94
N LEU A 412 -14.94 -1.56 -20.30
CA LEU A 412 -13.77 -0.97 -20.94
C LEU A 412 -13.45 -1.71 -22.23
N GLU A 413 -13.45 -1.04 -23.37
CA GLU A 413 -12.96 -1.60 -24.62
C GLU A 413 -11.44 -1.39 -24.72
N ILE A 414 -10.66 -2.47 -24.78
CA ILE A 414 -9.21 -2.39 -25.00
C ILE A 414 -8.96 -2.52 -26.50
N LYS A 415 -8.60 -1.41 -27.16
CA LYS A 415 -8.19 -1.41 -28.56
C LYS A 415 -6.69 -1.67 -28.72
N ALA A 416 -5.90 -1.43 -27.66
CA ALA A 416 -4.48 -1.68 -27.66
C ALA A 416 -4.13 -3.16 -27.82
N ASN A 417 -3.16 -3.43 -28.69
CA ASN A 417 -2.51 -4.71 -28.81
C ASN A 417 -1.50 -4.90 -27.65
N ILE A 418 -2.04 -5.19 -26.46
CA ILE A 418 -1.24 -5.42 -25.26
C ILE A 418 -0.27 -6.60 -25.40
N TRP A 419 -0.50 -7.49 -26.37
CA TRP A 419 0.35 -8.64 -26.64
C TRP A 419 1.70 -8.23 -27.24
N GLN A 420 1.76 -7.09 -27.91
CA GLN A 420 3.01 -6.51 -28.45
C GLN A 420 3.84 -5.76 -27.40
N MET A 421 3.27 -5.52 -26.22
CA MET A 421 3.96 -4.82 -25.14
C MET A 421 4.94 -5.78 -24.47
N ILE A 422 6.16 -5.84 -24.99
CA ILE A 422 7.14 -6.91 -24.69
C ILE A 422 7.50 -7.04 -23.21
N HIS A 423 7.36 -5.98 -22.41
CA HIS A 423 7.68 -5.99 -20.99
C HIS A 423 6.44 -6.06 -20.08
N LEU A 424 5.24 -6.03 -20.66
CA LEU A 424 4.00 -6.01 -19.89
C LEU A 424 3.82 -7.36 -19.19
N ASN A 425 3.88 -7.32 -17.88
CA ASN A 425 3.65 -8.47 -17.02
C ASN A 425 2.22 -8.53 -16.49
N LEU A 426 1.61 -7.36 -16.30
CA LEU A 426 0.30 -7.25 -15.68
C LEU A 426 -0.58 -6.19 -16.30
N LEU A 427 -1.81 -6.60 -16.61
CA LEU A 427 -2.94 -5.71 -16.85
C LEU A 427 -4.04 -5.98 -15.81
N LYS A 428 -4.54 -4.92 -15.19
CA LYS A 428 -5.70 -4.98 -14.30
C LYS A 428 -6.70 -3.88 -14.61
N THR A 429 -7.99 -4.21 -14.61
CA THR A 429 -9.09 -3.27 -14.77
C THR A 429 -10.10 -3.38 -13.64
N ASN A 430 -10.77 -2.29 -13.28
CA ASN A 430 -11.89 -2.33 -12.33
C ASN A 430 -13.23 -2.67 -13.01
N ALA A 431 -13.35 -2.52 -14.33
CA ALA A 431 -14.53 -2.83 -15.13
C ALA A 431 -14.26 -4.02 -16.09
N PRO A 432 -15.30 -4.79 -16.47
CA PRO A 432 -15.22 -5.80 -17.53
C PRO A 432 -14.55 -5.26 -18.79
N ALA A 433 -13.39 -5.81 -19.13
CA ALA A 433 -12.59 -5.38 -20.27
C ALA A 433 -12.82 -6.28 -21.49
N THR A 434 -13.23 -5.68 -22.62
CA THR A 434 -13.32 -6.38 -23.90
C THR A 434 -11.98 -6.28 -24.61
N MET A 435 -11.40 -7.43 -24.96
CA MET A 435 -10.12 -7.52 -25.67
C MET A 435 -10.31 -7.24 -27.16
N PRO A 436 -9.28 -6.69 -27.85
CA PRO A 436 -9.39 -6.39 -29.26
C PRO A 436 -9.50 -7.69 -30.07
N LYS A 437 -10.19 -7.62 -31.21
CA LYS A 437 -10.20 -8.72 -32.18
C LYS A 437 -8.78 -8.91 -32.70
N ILE A 438 -8.27 -10.13 -32.60
CA ILE A 438 -6.88 -10.43 -32.93
C ILE A 438 -6.76 -10.69 -34.42
N GLU A 439 -5.91 -9.92 -35.10
CA GLU A 439 -5.45 -10.25 -36.44
C GLU A 439 -4.48 -11.45 -36.38
N GLN A 440 -4.54 -12.34 -37.36
CA GLN A 440 -3.81 -13.63 -37.38
C GLN A 440 -2.29 -13.47 -37.18
N SER A 441 -1.73 -12.30 -37.50
CA SER A 441 -0.29 -11.97 -37.47
C SER A 441 0.25 -11.48 -36.10
N SER A 442 -0.59 -11.23 -35.10
CA SER A 442 -0.07 -10.74 -33.80
C SER A 442 0.83 -11.80 -33.13
N LYS A 443 1.82 -11.40 -32.34
CA LYS A 443 2.66 -12.35 -31.56
C LYS A 443 2.03 -12.60 -30.19
N ALA A 444 2.30 -13.77 -29.60
CA ALA A 444 1.94 -14.04 -28.21
C ALA A 444 2.84 -13.23 -27.26
N SER A 445 2.32 -12.90 -26.08
CA SER A 445 3.08 -12.27 -25.00
C SER A 445 3.62 -13.33 -24.05
N GLU A 446 4.93 -13.48 -24.01
CA GLU A 446 5.61 -14.43 -23.12
C GLU A 446 5.77 -13.89 -21.69
N ASN A 447 5.73 -12.56 -21.52
CA ASN A 447 5.99 -11.91 -20.23
C ASN A 447 4.75 -11.64 -19.40
N LEU A 448 3.57 -11.66 -20.02
CA LEU A 448 2.29 -11.38 -19.37
C LEU A 448 1.89 -12.55 -18.46
N GLN A 449 1.91 -12.31 -17.15
CA GLN A 449 1.57 -13.31 -16.13
C GLN A 449 0.24 -13.05 -15.43
N THR A 450 -0.29 -11.82 -15.51
CA THR A 450 -1.58 -11.48 -14.87
C THR A 450 -2.48 -10.67 -15.79
N LEU A 451 -3.72 -11.14 -15.93
CA LEU A 451 -4.84 -10.43 -16.53
C LEU A 451 -5.97 -10.42 -15.52
N ASP A 452 -6.43 -9.26 -15.06
CA ASP A 452 -7.52 -9.15 -14.07
C ASP A 452 -8.56 -8.14 -14.55
N GLY A 453 -9.84 -8.53 -14.51
CA GLY A 453 -10.97 -7.70 -14.95
C GLY A 453 -11.40 -7.94 -16.40
N ILE A 454 -10.99 -9.03 -17.04
CA ILE A 454 -11.37 -9.35 -18.43
C ILE A 454 -12.85 -9.77 -18.50
N SER A 455 -13.55 -9.35 -19.56
CA SER A 455 -14.94 -9.74 -19.80
C SER A 455 -15.06 -11.23 -20.17
N PRO A 456 -16.14 -11.92 -19.78
CA PRO A 456 -16.45 -13.29 -20.21
C PRO A 456 -16.32 -13.51 -21.72
N GLN A 457 -16.81 -12.55 -22.52
CA GLN A 457 -16.82 -12.61 -23.99
C GLN A 457 -15.42 -12.65 -24.59
N SER A 458 -14.41 -12.16 -23.86
CA SER A 458 -13.03 -12.12 -24.31
C SER A 458 -12.25 -13.40 -23.98
N CYS A 459 -12.87 -14.39 -23.32
CA CYS A 459 -12.26 -15.69 -23.03
C CYS A 459 -12.29 -16.62 -24.25
N THR A 460 -11.99 -16.09 -25.44
CA THR A 460 -11.90 -16.89 -26.67
C THR A 460 -10.58 -17.62 -26.72
N LYS A 461 -10.53 -18.67 -27.55
CA LYS A 461 -9.31 -19.44 -27.81
C LYS A 461 -8.15 -18.53 -28.24
N GLU A 462 -8.42 -17.66 -29.21
CA GLU A 462 -7.43 -16.79 -29.84
C GLU A 462 -6.82 -15.81 -28.84
N VAL A 463 -7.62 -15.30 -27.90
CA VAL A 463 -7.15 -14.36 -26.86
C VAL A 463 -6.26 -15.07 -25.84
N LEU A 464 -6.70 -16.22 -25.33
CA LEU A 464 -5.99 -16.93 -24.27
C LEU A 464 -4.70 -17.57 -24.77
N GLU A 465 -4.65 -18.04 -26.02
CA GLU A 465 -3.42 -18.57 -26.64
C GLU A 465 -2.32 -17.50 -26.82
N ARG A 466 -2.66 -16.20 -26.72
CA ARG A 466 -1.66 -15.11 -26.69
C ARG A 466 -1.01 -14.89 -25.33
N ALA A 467 -1.49 -15.53 -24.27
CA ALA A 467 -0.92 -15.43 -22.93
C ALA A 467 -0.52 -16.82 -22.40
N PRO A 468 0.42 -17.53 -23.06
CA PRO A 468 0.75 -18.91 -22.71
C PRO A 468 1.28 -19.05 -21.27
N ASN A 469 1.98 -18.03 -20.74
CA ASN A 469 2.59 -18.03 -19.41
C ASN A 469 1.72 -17.37 -18.33
N LEU A 470 0.41 -17.24 -18.57
CA LEU A 470 -0.51 -16.58 -17.65
C LEU A 470 -0.68 -17.37 -16.35
N LYS A 471 -0.35 -16.75 -15.21
CA LYS A 471 -0.46 -17.36 -13.87
C LYS A 471 -1.72 -16.94 -13.13
N LYS A 472 -2.23 -15.73 -13.40
CA LYS A 472 -3.40 -15.16 -12.72
C LYS A 472 -4.39 -14.61 -13.74
N LEU A 473 -5.60 -15.13 -13.72
CA LEU A 473 -6.70 -14.67 -14.56
C LEU A 473 -7.87 -14.21 -13.69
N GLY A 474 -8.34 -12.99 -13.89
CA GLY A 474 -9.54 -12.43 -13.28
C GLY A 474 -10.57 -12.13 -14.36
N ILE A 475 -11.71 -12.82 -14.30
CA ILE A 475 -12.84 -12.62 -15.19
C ILE A 475 -13.92 -11.86 -14.43
N ARG A 476 -14.37 -10.74 -14.99
CA ARG A 476 -15.39 -9.87 -14.40
C ARG A 476 -16.51 -9.57 -15.39
N GLY A 477 -17.76 -9.64 -14.95
CA GLY A 477 -18.92 -9.25 -15.75
C GLY A 477 -20.06 -10.25 -15.64
N LYS A 478 -20.83 -10.45 -16.71
CA LYS A 478 -21.94 -11.41 -16.76
C LYS A 478 -21.42 -12.84 -16.93
N LEU A 479 -21.10 -13.52 -15.83
CA LEU A 479 -20.46 -14.84 -15.86
C LEU A 479 -21.32 -15.94 -16.50
N VAL A 480 -22.64 -15.75 -16.60
CA VAL A 480 -23.53 -16.66 -17.35
C VAL A 480 -23.04 -16.90 -18.78
N VAL A 481 -22.41 -15.89 -19.41
CA VAL A 481 -21.88 -16.00 -20.77
C VAL A 481 -20.66 -16.92 -20.84
N LEU A 482 -19.81 -16.89 -19.81
CA LEU A 482 -18.62 -17.74 -19.73
C LEU A 482 -19.03 -19.22 -19.57
N LEU A 483 -20.06 -19.46 -18.75
CA LEU A 483 -20.52 -20.78 -18.34
C LEU A 483 -21.64 -21.34 -19.25
N ASP A 484 -21.97 -20.65 -20.33
CA ASP A 484 -22.92 -21.15 -21.32
C ASP A 484 -22.29 -22.30 -22.12
N ASP A 485 -22.85 -23.50 -21.99
CA ASP A 485 -22.38 -24.71 -22.66
C ASP A 485 -22.37 -24.56 -24.19
N ASN A 486 -23.17 -23.66 -24.76
CA ASN A 486 -23.19 -23.40 -26.19
C ASN A 486 -21.93 -22.68 -26.68
N ASN A 487 -21.32 -21.83 -25.85
CA ASN A 487 -20.21 -20.97 -26.27
C ASN A 487 -18.83 -21.57 -25.96
N ARG A 488 -18.76 -22.60 -25.10
CA ARG A 488 -17.52 -23.31 -24.69
C ARG A 488 -16.36 -22.40 -24.27
N LEU A 489 -16.64 -21.16 -23.86
CA LEU A 489 -15.61 -20.18 -23.49
C LEU A 489 -14.83 -20.61 -22.26
N PHE A 490 -15.52 -21.24 -21.30
CA PHE A 490 -14.87 -21.80 -20.11
C PHE A 490 -13.85 -22.89 -20.44
N ASP A 491 -14.12 -23.72 -21.45
CA ASP A 491 -13.23 -24.82 -21.83
C ASP A 491 -11.89 -24.31 -22.40
N ASN A 492 -11.87 -23.09 -22.95
CA ASN A 492 -10.63 -22.47 -23.42
C ASN A 492 -9.64 -22.18 -22.27
N LEU A 493 -10.12 -22.07 -21.02
CA LEU A 493 -9.26 -21.87 -19.84
C LEU A 493 -8.32 -23.05 -19.60
N ALA A 494 -8.71 -24.27 -20.02
CA ALA A 494 -7.87 -25.47 -19.88
C ALA A 494 -6.56 -25.38 -20.69
N LYS A 495 -6.44 -24.42 -21.61
CA LYS A 495 -5.22 -24.18 -22.39
C LYS A 495 -4.17 -23.39 -21.64
N LEU A 496 -4.53 -22.75 -20.54
CA LEU A 496 -3.61 -21.97 -19.72
C LEU A 496 -2.86 -22.93 -18.77
N GLY A 497 -1.80 -23.56 -19.28
CA GLY A 497 -1.04 -24.58 -18.54
C GLY A 497 -0.35 -24.09 -17.25
N TYR A 498 -0.14 -22.78 -17.12
CA TYR A 498 0.51 -22.16 -15.95
C TYR A 498 -0.45 -21.42 -15.01
N LEU A 499 -1.76 -21.53 -15.23
CA LEU A 499 -2.76 -20.79 -14.44
C LEU A 499 -2.81 -21.33 -13.00
N VAL A 500 -2.39 -20.50 -12.03
CA VAL A 500 -2.40 -20.83 -10.60
C VAL A 500 -3.59 -20.19 -9.88
N LYS A 501 -4.10 -19.05 -10.38
CA LYS A 501 -5.19 -18.33 -9.74
C LYS A 501 -6.24 -17.86 -10.74
N LEU A 502 -7.45 -18.40 -10.60
CA LEU A 502 -8.64 -17.91 -11.29
C LEU A 502 -9.51 -17.13 -10.30
N LYS A 503 -9.86 -15.90 -10.66
CA LYS A 503 -10.82 -15.06 -9.94
C LYS A 503 -12.04 -14.86 -10.85
N LEU A 504 -13.22 -15.23 -10.38
CA LEU A 504 -14.48 -15.00 -11.07
C LEU A 504 -15.31 -13.99 -10.29
N GLN A 505 -15.70 -12.90 -10.95
CA GLN A 505 -16.48 -11.83 -10.35
C GLN A 505 -17.74 -11.55 -11.18
N ASN A 506 -18.89 -11.95 -10.66
CA ASN A 506 -20.17 -11.70 -11.32
C ASN A 506 -20.68 -10.30 -10.97
N ASP A 507 -20.86 -9.45 -11.98
CA ASP A 507 -21.51 -8.16 -11.79
C ASP A 507 -23.04 -8.37 -11.85
N VAL A 508 -23.73 -8.13 -10.74
CA VAL A 508 -25.18 -8.30 -10.65
C VAL A 508 -25.86 -7.08 -11.29
N CYS A 509 -26.58 -7.26 -12.40
CA CYS A 509 -27.44 -6.22 -12.95
C CYS A 509 -28.71 -6.07 -12.09
N LEU A 510 -29.31 -4.87 -12.11
CA LEU A 510 -30.65 -4.52 -11.58
C LEU A 510 -31.83 -5.26 -12.27
N ASN A 511 -31.56 -6.34 -13.00
CA ASN A 511 -32.59 -7.13 -13.69
C ASN A 511 -33.10 -8.27 -12.77
N PRO A 512 -34.33 -8.79 -13.00
CA PRO A 512 -34.95 -9.74 -12.09
C PRO A 512 -34.08 -10.99 -11.85
N PRO A 513 -34.09 -11.55 -10.62
CA PRO A 513 -33.14 -12.57 -10.14
C PRO A 513 -32.98 -13.80 -11.04
N SER A 514 -34.03 -14.17 -11.80
CA SER A 514 -34.07 -15.37 -12.62
C SER A 514 -33.12 -15.37 -13.83
N ARG A 515 -32.66 -14.21 -14.32
CA ARG A 515 -31.72 -14.11 -15.47
C ARG A 515 -30.25 -13.93 -15.09
N CYS A 516 -29.96 -13.76 -13.80
CA CYS A 516 -28.60 -13.50 -13.28
C CYS A 516 -28.09 -14.61 -12.35
N GLN A 517 -28.86 -15.69 -12.18
CA GLN A 517 -28.45 -16.84 -11.38
C GLN A 517 -27.43 -17.70 -12.15
N LEU A 518 -26.27 -17.89 -11.54
CA LEU A 518 -25.31 -18.91 -11.93
C LEU A 518 -25.95 -20.29 -11.67
N ARG A 519 -26.03 -21.14 -12.69
CA ARG A 519 -26.57 -22.51 -12.54
C ARG A 519 -25.68 -23.42 -11.67
N GLY A 520 -24.42 -23.05 -11.49
CA GLY A 520 -23.43 -23.75 -10.67
C GLY A 520 -22.02 -23.26 -11.01
N LEU A 521 -21.05 -23.58 -10.16
CA LEU A 521 -19.64 -23.43 -10.53
C LEU A 521 -19.26 -24.58 -11.49
N PRO A 522 -18.33 -24.34 -12.43
CA PRO A 522 -17.86 -25.39 -13.32
C PRO A 522 -17.23 -26.55 -12.54
N PRO A 523 -17.36 -27.80 -13.02
CA PRO A 523 -16.86 -28.97 -12.31
C PRO A 523 -15.34 -28.93 -12.07
N SER A 524 -14.89 -29.46 -10.94
CA SER A 524 -13.49 -29.44 -10.52
C SER A 524 -12.52 -30.11 -11.51
N PHE A 525 -12.97 -31.10 -12.27
CA PHE A 525 -12.16 -31.80 -13.28
C PHE A 525 -11.78 -30.95 -14.49
N LYS A 526 -12.42 -29.78 -14.69
CA LYS A 526 -12.06 -28.84 -15.76
C LYS A 526 -10.81 -28.01 -15.44
N PHE A 527 -10.28 -28.11 -14.22
CA PHE A 527 -9.06 -27.45 -13.79
C PHE A 527 -7.91 -28.46 -13.78
N HIS A 528 -6.72 -28.03 -14.21
CA HIS A 528 -5.51 -28.85 -14.09
C HIS A 528 -5.25 -29.17 -12.61
N GLN A 529 -4.95 -30.44 -12.32
CA GLN A 529 -4.47 -30.87 -11.00
C GLN A 529 -3.00 -30.44 -10.85
N ASN A 530 -2.75 -29.18 -10.50
CA ASN A 530 -1.42 -28.70 -10.12
C ASN A 530 -1.46 -28.16 -8.69
#